data_AF-A0A8T5XDI2-F1
#
_entry.id   AF-A0A8T5XDI2-F1
#
_cell.length_a   1.000
_cell.length_b   1.000
_cell.length_c   1.000
_cell.angle_alpha   90.00
_cell.angle_beta   90.00
_cell.angle_gamma   90.00
#
_symmetry.space_group_name_H-M   'P 1'
#
loop_
_entity.id
_entity.type
_entity.pdbx_description
1 polymer ?
#
loop_
_entity_poly.entity_id
_entity_poly.type
_entity_poly.pdbx_seq_one_letter_code
_entity_poly.pdbx_strand_id
1 'polypeptide(L)' 'MVIKAFNEDLFFCVGEKIHALEEIPSHEYKSRNFDFTETEDKPKKRYIPPMSHPWKKESFERFLKKQAHRNQLSA' A
#
# COMPACT_ATOMS: atom_id res chain seq x y z
N MET A 1 -43.30 22.94 5.34
CA MET A 1 -43.25 23.58 4.00
C MET A 1 -41.89 23.34 3.40
N VAL A 2 -41.79 23.00 2.11
CA VAL A 2 -40.50 22.84 1.40
C VAL A 2 -40.17 24.15 0.68
N ILE A 3 -38.93 24.61 0.78
CA ILE A 3 -38.43 25.85 0.19
C ILE A 3 -37.24 25.48 -0.71
N LYS A 4 -37.23 25.98 -1.95
CA LYS A 4 -36.08 25.90 -2.87
C LYS A 4 -35.43 27.27 -2.97
N ALA A 5 -34.15 27.36 -2.64
CA ALA A 5 -33.37 28.59 -2.73
C ALA A 5 -32.82 28.81 -4.16
N PHE A 6 -32.30 30.01 -4.44
CA PHE A 6 -31.74 30.34 -5.76
C PHE A 6 -30.48 29.56 -6.12
N ASN A 7 -29.77 29.05 -5.11
CA ASN A 7 -28.61 28.16 -5.26
C ASN A 7 -29.01 26.69 -5.38
N GLU A 8 -30.30 26.39 -5.61
CA GLU A 8 -30.87 25.05 -5.72
C GLU A 8 -30.93 24.21 -4.43
N ASP A 9 -30.42 24.74 -3.32
CA ASP A 9 -30.54 24.10 -2.02
C ASP A 9 -32.02 23.97 -1.58
N LEU A 10 -32.31 22.84 -0.94
CA LEU A 10 -33.63 22.53 -0.40
C LEU A 10 -33.66 22.72 1.11
N PHE A 11 -34.72 23.36 1.59
CA PHE A 11 -34.97 23.59 3.02
C PHE A 11 -36.36 23.13 3.41
N PHE A 12 -36.51 22.64 4.64
CA PHE A 12 -37.78 22.21 5.20
C PHE A 12 -38.08 23.01 6.45
N CYS A 13 -39.25 23.63 6.48
CA CYS A 13 -39.75 24.39 7.60
C CYS A 13 -40.79 23.58 8.38
N VAL A 14 -40.52 23.38 9.67
CA VAL A 14 -41.42 22.77 10.66
C VAL A 14 -41.57 23.72 11.83
N GLY A 15 -42.78 24.29 12.00
CA GLY A 15 -43.01 25.35 12.99
C GLY A 15 -42.15 26.58 12.67
N GLU A 16 -41.31 26.99 13.63
CA GLU A 16 -40.39 28.14 13.50
C GLU A 16 -38.94 27.71 13.16
N LYS A 17 -38.71 26.42 12.90
CA LYS A 17 -37.38 25.86 12.64
C LYS A 17 -37.19 25.55 11.17
N ILE A 18 -36.04 25.95 10.64
CA ILE A 18 -35.60 25.69 9.27
C ILE A 18 -34.50 24.63 9.32
N HIS A 19 -34.69 23.57 8.52
CA HIS A 19 -33.75 22.47 8.36
C HIS A 19 -33.23 22.46 6.92
N ALA A 20 -31.93 22.20 6.74
CA ALA A 20 -31.36 21.91 5.42
C ALA A 20 -31.70 20.46 5.03
N LEU A 21 -32.10 20.25 3.78
CA LEU A 21 -32.28 18.91 3.23
C LEU A 21 -31.00 18.49 2.52
N GLU A 22 -30.53 17.30 2.87
CA GLU A 22 -29.49 16.61 2.14
C GLU A 22 -30.15 15.60 1.19
N GLU A 23 -29.80 15.64 -0.09
CA GLU A 23 -30.28 14.67 -1.06
C GLU A 23 -29.59 13.32 -0.79
N ILE A 24 -30.39 12.31 -0.48
CA ILE A 24 -29.90 10.94 -0.33
C ILE A 24 -29.90 10.30 -1.73
N PRO A 25 -28.74 9.89 -2.25
CA PRO A 25 -28.68 9.24 -3.55
C PRO A 25 -29.48 7.94 -3.52
N SER A 26 -30.16 7.62 -4.62
CA SER A 26 -30.99 6.41 -4.69
C SER A 26 -30.18 5.11 -4.56
N HIS A 27 -28.90 5.14 -4.96
CA HIS A 27 -28.00 4.00 -4.98
C HIS A 27 -26.65 4.41 -4.38
N GLU A 28 -26.01 3.51 -3.64
CA GLU A 28 -24.64 3.71 -3.17
C GLU A 28 -23.67 3.75 -4.36
N TYR A 29 -22.71 4.67 -4.34
CA TYR A 29 -21.72 4.83 -5.42
C TYR A 29 -20.85 3.58 -5.64
N LYS A 30 -20.61 2.80 -4.57
CA LYS A 30 -19.90 1.53 -4.61
C LYS A 30 -20.71 0.46 -3.92
N SER A 31 -20.82 -0.71 -4.54
CA SER A 31 -21.44 -1.87 -3.94
C SER A 31 -20.56 -2.41 -2.83
N ARG A 32 -21.08 -2.43 -1.61
CA ARG A 32 -20.44 -3.08 -0.46
C ARG A 32 -20.08 -4.55 -0.69
N ASN A 33 -20.81 -5.23 -1.57
CA ASN A 33 -20.65 -6.67 -1.80
C ASN A 33 -19.73 -7.02 -2.97
N PHE A 34 -19.52 -6.09 -3.90
CA PHE A 34 -18.79 -6.36 -5.14
C PHE A 34 -17.59 -5.45 -5.34
N ASP A 35 -17.64 -4.21 -4.87
CA ASP A 35 -16.56 -3.24 -5.02
C ASP A 35 -15.62 -3.30 -3.82
N PHE A 36 -14.90 -4.42 -3.72
CA PHE A 36 -13.81 -4.55 -2.77
C PHE A 36 -12.72 -3.53 -3.10
N THR A 37 -12.36 -2.70 -2.12
CA THR A 37 -11.20 -1.82 -2.26
C THR A 37 -9.96 -2.71 -2.37
N GLU A 38 -9.25 -2.63 -3.49
CA GLU A 38 -7.95 -3.29 -3.64
C GLU A 38 -7.08 -2.92 -2.45
N THR A 39 -6.77 -3.93 -1.64
CA THR A 39 -5.81 -3.75 -0.54
C THR A 39 -4.45 -3.57 -1.18
N GLU A 40 -3.71 -2.53 -0.78
CA GLU A 40 -2.38 -2.30 -1.32
C GLU A 40 -1.53 -3.58 -1.25
N ASP A 41 -1.17 -4.10 -2.43
CA ASP A 41 -0.40 -5.34 -2.54
C ASP A 41 0.96 -5.15 -1.88
N LYS A 42 1.12 -5.71 -0.69
CA LYS A 42 2.41 -5.70 0.01
C LYS A 42 3.44 -6.38 -0.89
N PRO A 43 4.61 -5.76 -1.11
CA PRO A 43 5.61 -6.33 -2.01
C PRO A 43 6.02 -7.72 -1.52
N LYS A 44 5.98 -8.71 -2.43
CA LYS A 44 6.39 -10.09 -2.13
C LYS A 44 7.85 -10.11 -1.68
N LYS A 45 8.11 -10.69 -0.50
CA LYS A 45 9.49 -10.88 0.01
C LYS A 45 10.30 -11.72 -1.00
N ARG A 46 11.41 -11.17 -1.49
CA ARG A 46 12.35 -11.88 -2.36
C ARG A 46 13.23 -12.80 -1.50
N TYR A 47 13.34 -14.07 -1.87
CA TYR A 47 14.21 -15.03 -1.19
C TYR A 47 15.69 -14.69 -1.44
N ILE A 48 16.47 -14.53 -0.37
CA ILE A 48 17.92 -14.37 -0.43
C ILE A 48 18.54 -15.70 0.00
N PRO A 49 19.31 -16.39 -0.86
CA PRO A 49 19.91 -17.67 -0.50
C PRO A 49 20.93 -17.50 0.63
N PRO A 50 21.03 -18.47 1.55
CA PRO A 50 22.00 -18.42 2.64
C PRO A 50 23.42 -18.53 2.08
N MET A 51 24.34 -17.78 2.70
CA MET A 51 25.78 -17.82 2.35
C MET A 51 26.47 -19.12 2.75
N SER A 52 25.83 -19.97 3.55
CA SER A 52 26.40 -21.16 4.19
C SER A 52 26.50 -22.38 3.26
N HIS A 53 26.99 -22.20 2.03
CA HIS A 53 27.23 -23.33 1.13
C HIS A 53 28.70 -23.78 1.22
N PRO A 54 29.00 -25.03 1.63
CA PRO A 54 30.37 -25.49 1.92
C PRO A 54 31.35 -25.27 0.75
N TRP A 55 30.89 -25.50 -0.48
CA TRP A 55 31.68 -25.34 -1.71
C TRP A 55 32.11 -23.89 -2.01
N LYS A 56 31.42 -22.90 -1.42
CA LYS A 56 31.61 -21.46 -1.70
C LYS A 56 32.70 -20.92 -0.80
N LYS A 57 32.77 -21.42 0.44
CA LYS A 57 33.89 -21.16 1.34
C LYS A 57 35.18 -21.73 0.76
N GLU A 58 35.18 -22.99 0.34
CA GLU A 58 36.39 -23.63 -0.19
C GLU A 58 36.86 -22.98 -1.51
N SER A 59 35.94 -22.66 -2.43
CA SER A 59 36.30 -21.96 -3.67
C SER A 59 36.81 -20.53 -3.41
N PHE A 60 36.25 -19.83 -2.42
CA PHE A 60 36.73 -18.52 -2.00
C PHE A 60 38.13 -18.59 -1.36
N GLU A 61 38.39 -19.55 -0.47
CA GLU A 61 39.72 -19.77 0.11
C GLU A 61 40.77 -20.10 -0.96
N ARG A 62 40.42 -20.95 -1.94
CA ARG A 62 41.29 -21.23 -3.09
C ARG A 62 41.55 -19.98 -3.94
N PHE A 63 40.54 -19.13 -4.15
CA PHE A 63 40.71 -17.86 -4.86
C PHE A 63 41.62 -16.89 -4.13
N LEU A 64 41.47 -16.75 -2.80
CA LEU A 64 42.34 -15.92 -1.98
C LEU A 64 43.81 -16.35 -2.06
N LYS A 65 44.10 -17.66 -2.00
CA LYS A 65 45.46 -18.21 -2.13
C LYS A 65 46.12 -17.94 -3.49
N LYS A 66 45.32 -17.75 -4.55
CA LYS A 66 45.83 -17.41 -5.90
C LYS A 66 46.23 -15.94 -6.04
N GLN A 67 45.86 -15.07 -5.09
CA GLN A 67 46.15 -13.64 -5.17
C GLN A 67 47.57 -13.35 -4.66
N ALA A 68 48.53 -13.20 -5.59
CA ALA A 68 49.95 -12.99 -5.29
C ALA A 68 50.22 -11.81 -4.34
N HIS A 69 49.42 -10.75 -4.42
CA HIS A 69 49.56 -9.56 -3.56
C HIS A 69 49.16 -9.79 -2.10
N ARG A 70 48.40 -10.86 -1.79
CA ARG A 70 48.00 -11.20 -0.40
C ARG A 70 49.01 -12.11 0.29
N ASN A 71 49.81 -12.84 -0.48
CA ASN A 71 50.86 -13.71 0.06
C ASN A 71 52.05 -12.92 0.65
N GLN A 72 52.12 -11.60 0.41
CA GLN A 72 53.18 -10.73 0.94
C GLN A 72 52.86 -10.14 2.33
N LEU A 73 51.65 -10.34 2.85
CA LEU A 73 51.18 -9.77 4.12
C LEU A 73 51.11 -10.79 5.28
N SER A 74 51.57 -12.02 5.06
CA SER A 74 51.71 -13.03 6.11
C SER A 74 53.19 -13.33 6.37
N ALA A 75 53.85 -12.42 7.09
CA ALA A 75 55.14 -12.61 7.75
C ALA A 75 55.03 -12.04 9.17
#